data_AF-A0A2V7MPC9-F1
#
_entry.id   AF-A0A2V7MPC9-F1
#
_cell.length_a   1.000
_cell.length_b   1.000
_cell.length_c   1.000
_cell.angle_alpha   90.00
_cell.angle_beta   90.00
_cell.angle_gamma   90.00
#
_symmetry.space_group_name_H-M   'P 1'
#
loop_
_entity.id
_entity.type
_entity.pdbx_description
1 polymer ?
#
loop_
_entity_poly.entity_id
_entity_poly.type
_entity_poly.pdbx_seq_one_letter_code
_entity_poly.pdbx_strand_id
1 'polypeptide(L)'
;MRELSGRYATFTQRLIDSVLGAPGDTSSEQRRAALARAARPGGPADGLAAPLGRYVDTVARHAYKLTDDDVAALQRAGNSEDAIFEITVSAALGAALGRLERGLAALRGEEPD
;
A
#
# COMPACT_ATOMS: atom_id res chain seq x y z
N MET A 1 1.66 -9.83 8.94
CA MET A 1 0.20 -9.65 8.89
C MET A 1 -0.44 -10.84 9.58
N ARG A 2 -1.20 -10.61 10.65
CA ARG A 2 -1.93 -11.66 11.37
C ARG A 2 -3.00 -12.27 10.44
N GLU A 3 -3.36 -13.52 10.67
CA GLU A 3 -4.38 -14.23 9.88
C GLU A 3 -5.71 -13.47 9.91
N LEU A 4 -6.27 -13.21 8.72
CA LEU A 4 -7.52 -12.47 8.57
C LEU A 4 -8.68 -13.35 9.05
N SER A 5 -9.44 -12.88 10.04
CA SER A 5 -10.62 -13.59 10.57
C SER A 5 -11.89 -12.72 10.42
N GLY A 6 -13.06 -13.38 10.42
CA GLY A 6 -14.37 -12.72 10.37
C GLY A 6 -15.10 -12.87 9.03
N ARG A 7 -16.31 -12.27 8.96
CA ARG A 7 -17.27 -12.44 7.85
C ARG A 7 -16.69 -12.20 6.46
N TYR A 8 -15.70 -11.33 6.34
CA TYR A 8 -15.13 -10.91 5.05
C TYR A 8 -13.73 -11.45 4.77
N ALA A 9 -13.18 -12.33 5.62
CA ALA A 9 -11.80 -12.82 5.51
C ALA A 9 -11.46 -13.38 4.12
N THR A 10 -12.34 -14.21 3.55
CA THR A 10 -12.15 -14.77 2.20
C THR A 10 -12.12 -13.70 1.11
N PHE A 11 -12.96 -12.67 1.22
CA PHE A 11 -12.98 -11.57 0.25
C PHE A 11 -11.73 -10.71 0.35
N THR A 12 -11.29 -10.39 1.58
CA THR A 12 -10.05 -9.66 1.81
C THR A 12 -8.84 -10.42 1.30
N GLN A 13 -8.77 -11.74 1.54
CA GLN A 13 -7.67 -12.56 1.02
C GLN A 13 -7.63 -12.57 -0.51
N ARG A 14 -8.79 -12.76 -1.17
CA ARG A 14 -8.88 -12.70 -2.63
C ARG A 14 -8.46 -11.34 -3.19
N LEU A 15 -8.82 -10.25 -2.51
CA LEU A 15 -8.39 -8.90 -2.90
C LEU A 15 -6.85 -8.77 -2.80
N ILE A 16 -6.26 -9.22 -1.70
CA ILE A 16 -4.80 -9.23 -1.51
C ILE A 16 -4.12 -10.05 -2.60
N ASP A 17 -4.59 -11.26 -2.85
CA ASP A 17 -4.01 -12.15 -3.85
C ASP A 17 -4.11 -11.55 -5.26
N SER A 18 -5.25 -10.93 -5.59
CA SER A 18 -5.46 -10.25 -6.88
C SER A 18 -4.53 -9.06 -7.05
N VAL A 19 -4.42 -8.18 -6.04
CA VAL A 19 -3.61 -6.96 -6.13
C VAL A 19 -2.12 -7.30 -6.16
N LEU A 20 -1.67 -8.29 -5.39
CA LEU A 20 -0.24 -8.60 -5.25
C LEU A 20 0.25 -9.65 -6.26
N GLY A 21 -0.61 -10.59 -6.67
CA GLY A 21 -0.21 -11.77 -7.44
C GLY A 21 -0.50 -11.71 -8.94
N ALA A 22 -1.35 -10.78 -9.41
CA ALA A 22 -1.67 -10.68 -10.83
C ALA A 22 -0.45 -10.21 -11.66
N PRO A 23 -0.32 -10.64 -12.94
CA PRO A 23 0.61 -10.02 -13.88
C PRO A 23 0.32 -8.53 -14.02
N GLY A 24 1.36 -7.73 -14.22
CA GLY A 24 1.27 -6.28 -14.33
C GLY A 24 2.61 -5.66 -14.69
N ASP A 25 2.64 -4.34 -14.80
CA ASP A 25 3.83 -3.56 -15.16
C ASP A 25 4.83 -3.50 -14.02
N THR A 26 4.37 -3.62 -12.77
CA THR A 26 5.22 -3.73 -11.59
C THR A 26 5.52 -5.19 -11.24
N SER A 27 6.64 -5.42 -10.58
CA SER A 27 6.90 -6.72 -9.97
C SER A 27 6.00 -6.94 -8.76
N SER A 28 5.64 -8.19 -8.48
CA SER A 28 4.92 -8.53 -7.25
C SER A 28 5.70 -8.16 -5.98
N GLU A 29 7.03 -8.04 -6.07
CA GLU A 29 7.87 -7.54 -4.98
C GLU A 29 7.63 -6.05 -4.73
N GLN A 30 7.60 -5.23 -5.78
CA GLN A 30 7.31 -3.79 -5.66
C GLN A 30 5.92 -3.55 -5.07
N ARG A 31 4.90 -4.32 -5.48
CA ARG A 31 3.54 -4.22 -4.91
C ARG A 31 3.49 -4.63 -3.43
N ARG A 32 4.20 -5.70 -3.06
CA ARG A 32 4.33 -6.11 -1.65
C ARG A 32 5.05 -5.06 -0.82
N ALA A 33 6.10 -4.45 -1.35
CA ALA A 33 6.82 -3.36 -0.69
C ALA A 33 5.92 -2.12 -0.51
N ALA A 34 5.14 -1.74 -1.53
CA ALA A 34 4.17 -0.65 -1.43
C ALA A 34 3.13 -0.88 -0.34
N LEU A 35 2.56 -2.09 -0.32
CA LEU A 35 1.60 -2.50 0.71
C LEU A 35 2.22 -2.44 2.11
N ALA A 36 3.40 -3.03 2.29
CA ALA A 36 4.06 -3.11 3.59
C ALA A 36 4.42 -1.72 4.13
N ARG A 37 4.93 -0.84 3.25
CA ARG A 37 5.24 0.56 3.57
C ARG A 37 3.98 1.33 3.98
N ALA A 38 2.90 1.21 3.20
CA ALA A 38 1.66 1.93 3.46
C ALA A 38 0.90 1.43 4.70
N ALA A 39 1.05 0.15 5.06
CA ALA A 39 0.45 -0.42 6.27
C ALA A 39 1.05 0.13 7.57
N ARG A 40 2.29 0.64 7.52
CA ARG A 40 3.00 1.24 8.67
C ARG A 40 3.55 2.62 8.31
N PRO A 41 2.70 3.65 8.19
CA PRO A 41 3.16 5.00 7.85
C PRO A 41 4.15 5.52 8.90
N GLY A 42 5.36 5.87 8.47
CA GLY A 42 6.45 6.30 9.37
C GLY A 42 7.39 5.19 9.82
N GLY A 43 7.17 3.94 9.40
CA GLY A 43 8.11 2.83 9.59
C GLY A 43 9.36 2.91 8.68
N PRO A 44 10.29 1.95 8.82
CA PRO A 44 11.51 1.87 8.02
C PRO A 44 11.22 1.93 6.51
N ALA A 45 12.07 2.65 5.78
CA ALA A 45 11.87 2.93 4.38
C ALA A 45 12.37 1.81 3.45
N ASP A 46 11.92 0.58 3.70
CA ASP A 46 12.47 -0.60 3.03
C ASP A 46 11.68 -0.97 1.76
N GLY A 47 12.39 -1.44 0.74
CA GLY A 47 11.82 -2.10 -0.44
C GLY A 47 11.33 -1.20 -1.60
N LEU A 48 11.24 0.13 -1.42
CA LEU A 48 10.90 1.07 -2.51
C LEU A 48 11.81 2.30 -2.48
N ALA A 49 12.56 2.49 -3.56
CA ALA A 49 13.40 3.68 -3.75
C ALA A 49 12.54 4.95 -3.94
N ALA A 50 13.13 6.11 -3.64
CA ALA A 50 12.58 7.38 -4.08
C ALA A 50 12.64 7.46 -5.63
N PRO A 51 11.63 8.05 -6.30
CA PRO A 51 10.49 8.80 -5.76
C PRO A 51 9.27 7.96 -5.32
N LEU A 52 9.17 6.68 -5.71
CA LEU A 52 8.00 5.83 -5.44
C LEU A 52 7.69 5.69 -3.94
N GLY A 53 8.71 5.54 -3.08
CA GLY A 53 8.48 5.43 -1.63
C GLY A 53 7.77 6.66 -1.05
N ARG A 54 8.14 7.87 -1.47
CA ARG A 54 7.51 9.12 -1.02
C ARG A 54 6.08 9.24 -1.54
N TYR A 55 5.84 8.81 -2.77
CA TYR A 55 4.50 8.76 -3.33
C TYR A 55 3.59 7.82 -2.52
N VAL A 56 4.06 6.61 -2.22
CA VAL A 56 3.35 5.64 -1.36
C VAL A 56 3.01 6.23 0.02
N ASP A 57 3.94 6.94 0.65
CA ASP A 57 3.67 7.60 1.94
C ASP A 57 2.58 8.68 1.83
N THR A 58 2.53 9.36 0.70
CA THR A 58 1.56 10.42 0.42
C THR A 58 0.19 9.80 0.14
N VAL A 59 0.11 8.74 -0.67
CA VAL A 59 -1.12 7.94 -0.83
C VAL A 59 -1.64 7.45 0.53
N ALA A 60 -0.77 6.94 1.39
CA ALA A 60 -1.16 6.38 2.69
C ALA A 60 -1.64 7.43 3.69
N ARG A 61 -1.10 8.66 3.68
CA ARG A 61 -1.38 9.67 4.73
C ARG A 61 -2.15 10.90 4.24
N HIS A 62 -1.94 11.28 2.99
CA HIS A 62 -2.31 12.58 2.44
C HIS A 62 -2.72 12.47 0.96
N ALA A 63 -3.48 11.43 0.57
CA ALA A 63 -3.86 11.20 -0.82
C ALA A 63 -4.55 12.43 -1.47
N TYR A 64 -5.30 13.22 -0.68
CA TYR A 64 -5.93 14.46 -1.12
C TYR A 64 -4.95 15.58 -1.53
N LYS A 65 -3.65 15.42 -1.24
CA LYS A 65 -2.59 16.35 -1.64
C LYS A 65 -1.87 15.93 -2.91
N LEU A 66 -2.16 14.75 -3.46
CA LEU A 66 -1.56 14.32 -4.72
C LEU A 66 -2.08 15.17 -5.86
N THR A 67 -1.15 15.55 -6.72
CA THR A 67 -1.39 16.39 -7.90
C THR A 67 -0.94 15.67 -9.16
N ASP A 68 -1.34 16.21 -10.31
CA ASP A 68 -0.87 15.72 -11.61
C ASP A 68 0.66 15.85 -11.74
N ASP A 69 1.27 16.86 -11.09
CA ASP A 69 2.73 17.05 -11.08
C ASP A 69 3.45 15.90 -10.35
N ASP A 70 2.85 15.33 -9.30
CA ASP A 70 3.41 14.17 -8.59
C ASP A 70 3.43 12.94 -9.51
N VAL A 71 2.34 12.72 -10.27
CA VAL A 71 2.25 11.63 -11.25
C VAL A 71 3.24 11.84 -12.40
N ALA A 72 3.30 13.05 -12.95
CA ALA A 72 4.25 13.41 -14.01
C ALA A 72 5.71 13.25 -13.56
N ALA A 73 6.02 13.51 -12.28
CA ALA A 73 7.35 13.28 -11.72
C ALA A 73 7.72 11.78 -11.70
N LEU A 74 6.77 10.90 -11.37
CA LEU A 74 6.97 9.45 -11.42
C LEU A 74 7.14 8.94 -12.85
N GLN A 75 6.37 9.46 -13.79
CA GLN A 75 6.49 9.13 -15.21
C GLN A 75 7.86 9.54 -15.77
N ARG A 76 8.34 10.75 -15.45
CA ARG A 76 9.70 11.21 -15.79
C ARG A 76 10.80 10.35 -15.15
N ALA A 77 10.51 9.69 -14.03
CA ALA A 77 11.41 8.73 -13.40
C ALA A 77 11.36 7.32 -14.03
N GLY A 78 10.62 7.15 -15.14
CA GLY A 78 10.59 5.91 -15.93
C GLY A 78 9.45 4.95 -15.56
N ASN A 79 8.48 5.36 -14.74
CA ASN A 79 7.32 4.53 -14.43
C ASN A 79 6.23 4.71 -15.48
N SER A 80 5.61 3.60 -15.91
CA SER A 80 4.38 3.67 -16.72
C SER A 80 3.21 4.16 -15.87
N GLU A 81 2.15 4.64 -16.52
CA GLU A 81 0.91 5.01 -15.84
C GLU A 81 0.27 3.79 -15.14
N ASP A 82 0.30 2.63 -15.78
CA ASP A 82 -0.16 1.36 -15.22
C ASP A 82 0.67 0.97 -13.98
N ALA A 83 1.99 1.15 -14.01
CA ALA A 83 2.82 0.90 -12.83
C ALA A 83 2.47 1.85 -11.67
N ILE A 84 2.22 3.12 -11.95
CA ILE A 84 1.80 4.10 -10.92
C ILE A 84 0.44 3.69 -10.35
N PHE A 85 -0.50 3.29 -11.20
CA PHE A 85 -1.80 2.78 -10.78
C PHE A 85 -1.68 1.54 -9.87
N GLU A 86 -0.90 0.53 -10.27
CA GLU A 86 -0.68 -0.69 -9.50
C GLU A 86 -0.08 -0.41 -8.12
N ILE A 87 0.90 0.49 -8.04
CA ILE A 87 1.50 0.94 -6.77
C ILE A 87 0.47 1.69 -5.93
N THR A 88 -0.36 2.54 -6.53
CA THR A 88 -1.41 3.29 -5.83
C THR A 88 -2.41 2.35 -5.18
N VAL A 89 -2.90 1.35 -5.92
CA VAL A 89 -3.84 0.33 -5.41
C VAL A 89 -3.20 -0.47 -4.28
N SER A 90 -1.93 -0.89 -4.46
CA SER A 90 -1.19 -1.64 -3.43
C SER A 90 -0.98 -0.84 -2.14
N ALA A 91 -0.64 0.45 -2.28
CA ALA A 91 -0.51 1.38 -1.16
C ALA A 91 -1.84 1.64 -0.46
N ALA A 92 -2.93 1.87 -1.21
CA ALA A 92 -4.26 2.06 -0.65
C ALA A 92 -4.73 0.83 0.13
N LEU A 93 -4.49 -0.38 -0.40
CA LEU A 93 -4.78 -1.64 0.27
C LEU A 93 -3.98 -1.78 1.57
N GLY A 94 -2.67 -1.52 1.53
CA GLY A 94 -1.82 -1.54 2.73
C GLY A 94 -2.29 -0.57 3.80
N ALA A 95 -2.60 0.68 3.41
CA ALA A 95 -3.11 1.70 4.33
C ALA A 95 -4.47 1.29 4.95
N ALA A 96 -5.36 0.65 4.19
CA ALA A 96 -6.62 0.15 4.70
C ALA A 96 -6.44 -1.00 5.70
N LEU A 97 -5.59 -1.98 5.38
CA LEU A 97 -5.29 -3.12 6.26
C LEU A 97 -4.60 -2.66 7.55
N GLY A 98 -3.62 -1.76 7.46
CA GLY A 98 -2.95 -1.20 8.64
C GLY A 98 -3.90 -0.45 9.56
N ARG A 99 -4.82 0.35 9.02
CA ARG A 99 -5.85 1.03 9.83
C ARG A 99 -6.81 0.03 10.49
N LEU A 100 -7.23 -1.01 9.77
CA LEU A 100 -8.10 -2.06 10.32
C LEU A 100 -7.42 -2.80 11.47
N GLU A 101 -6.17 -3.21 11.30
CA GLU A 101 -5.40 -3.92 12.33
C GLU A 101 -5.26 -3.07 13.61
N ARG A 102 -4.86 -1.79 13.46
CA ARG A 102 -4.74 -0.85 14.59
C ARG A 102 -6.08 -0.62 15.31
N GLY A 103 -7.16 -0.47 14.55
CA GLY A 103 -8.50 -0.31 15.11
C GLY A 103 -8.96 -1.54 15.90
N LEU A 104 -8.70 -2.74 15.38
CA LEU A 104 -9.01 -3.99 16.08
C LEU A 104 -8.09 -4.23 17.30
N ALA A 105 -6.82 -3.85 17.23
CA ALA A 105 -5.89 -3.91 18.36
C ALA A 105 -6.38 -3.02 19.52
N ALA A 106 -6.81 -1.79 19.22
CA ALA A 106 -7.38 -0.89 20.22
C ALA A 106 -8.62 -1.49 20.92
N LEU A 107 -9.50 -2.18 20.18
CA LEU A 107 -10.66 -2.87 20.78
C LEU A 107 -10.28 -4.04 21.70
N ARG A 108 -9.11 -4.66 21.49
CA ARG A 108 -8.58 -5.73 22.35
C ARG A 108 -7.77 -5.20 23.54
N GLY A 109 -7.50 -3.89 23.60
CA GLY A 109 -6.61 -3.30 24.60
C GLY A 109 -5.13 -3.56 24.32
N GLU A 110 -4.77 -3.88 23.08
CA GLU A 110 -3.37 -4.03 22.63
C GLU A 110 -2.82 -2.66 22.20
N GLU A 111 -1.56 -2.36 22.50
CA GLU A 111 -0.87 -1.22 21.88
C GLU A 111 -0.64 -1.54 20.39
N PRO A 112 -1.06 -0.65 19.46
CA PRO A 112 -0.78 -0.85 18.05
C PRO A 112 0.68 -0.51 17.73
N ASP A 113 1.44 -1.50 17.22
CA ASP A 113 2.78 -1.32 16.65
C ASP A 113 2.84 -0.21 15.57
#